data_AF-A0A951YC95-F1
#
_entry.id   AF-A0A951YC95-F1
#
_cell.length_a   1.000
_cell.length_b   1.000
_cell.length_c   1.000
_cell.angle_alpha   90.00
_cell.angle_beta   90.00
_cell.angle_gamma   90.00
#
_symmetry.space_group_name_H-M   'P 1'
#
loop_
_entity.id
_entity.type
_entity.pdbx_description
1 polymer ?
#
loop_
_entity_poly.entity_id
_entity_poly.type
_entity_poly.pdbx_seq_one_letter_code
_entity_poly.pdbx_strand_id
1 'polypeptide(L)'
;MKAPVLLIILFFVVAVSAWSYYHKFSNVQDDMDKLANALHGVKDVVQGGSAISIGGNVDITIRSQSRYILAPGIVLADHKDTSLMIYPVQDSAMPAGKIIWQHTDERFKYYITTSHAE
;
A
#
# COMPACT_ATOMS: atom_id res chain seq x y z
N MET A 1 -24.90 9.74 -43.26
CA MET A 1 -23.79 10.29 -42.44
C MET A 1 -22.49 10.11 -43.21
N LYS A 2 -21.65 11.15 -43.33
CA LYS A 2 -20.41 11.09 -44.14
C LYS A 2 -19.28 10.42 -43.34
N ALA A 3 -18.54 9.49 -43.97
CA ALA A 3 -17.39 8.78 -43.42
C ALA A 3 -16.40 9.61 -42.55
N PRO A 4 -16.04 10.87 -42.89
CA PRO A 4 -15.16 11.67 -42.05
C PRO A 4 -15.72 11.97 -40.65
N VAL A 5 -17.05 12.09 -40.52
CA VAL A 5 -17.69 12.37 -39.21
C VAL A 5 -17.55 11.16 -38.28
N LEU A 6 -17.67 9.94 -38.84
CA LEU A 6 -17.48 8.70 -38.09
C LEU A 6 -16.04 8.54 -37.58
N LEU A 7 -15.04 8.88 -38.41
CA LEU A 7 -13.63 8.85 -38.00
C LEU A 7 -13.34 9.85 -36.87
N ILE A 8 -13.88 11.06 -36.94
CA ILE A 8 -13.71 12.07 -35.89
C ILE A 8 -14.32 11.59 -34.57
N ILE A 9 -15.55 11.05 -34.60
CA ILE A 9 -16.20 10.51 -33.40
C ILE A 9 -15.38 9.36 -32.81
N LEU A 10 -14.89 8.45 -33.66
CA LEU A 10 -14.09 7.31 -33.20
C LEU A 10 -12.78 7.75 -32.56
N PHE A 11 -12.11 8.76 -33.15
CA PHE A 11 -10.91 9.35 -32.57
C PHE A 11 -11.19 10.02 -31.23
N PHE A 12 -12.31 10.72 -31.11
CA PHE A 12 -12.71 11.38 -29.87
C PHE A 12 -13.00 10.36 -28.75
N VAL A 13 -13.67 9.25 -29.08
CA VAL A 13 -13.94 8.17 -28.11
C VAL A 13 -12.64 7.52 -27.63
N VAL A 14 -11.69 7.26 -28.55
CA VAL A 14 -10.38 6.69 -28.18
C VAL A 14 -9.60 7.67 -27.31
N ALA A 15 -9.58 8.96 -27.65
CA ALA A 15 -8.89 9.98 -26.88
C ALA A 15 -9.44 10.11 -25.46
N VAL A 16 -10.77 10.16 -25.30
CA VAL A 16 -11.43 10.23 -24.00
C VAL A 16 -11.19 8.97 -23.18
N SER A 17 -11.23 7.78 -23.81
CA SER A 17 -10.98 6.51 -23.12
C SER A 17 -9.52 6.40 -22.67
N ALA A 18 -8.56 6.78 -23.51
CA ALA A 18 -7.15 6.81 -23.16
C ALA A 18 -6.86 7.80 -22.03
N TRP A 19 -7.49 8.98 -22.06
CA TRP A 19 -7.36 9.99 -21.01
C TRP A 19 -7.95 9.52 -19.67
N SER A 20 -9.14 8.91 -19.71
CA SER A 20 -9.78 8.32 -18.53
C SER A 20 -8.95 7.19 -17.93
N TYR A 21 -8.41 6.32 -18.79
CA TYR A 21 -7.52 5.25 -18.36
C TYR A 21 -6.23 5.83 -17.74
N TYR A 22 -5.56 6.75 -18.42
CA TYR A 22 -4.32 7.38 -17.92
C TYR A 22 -4.52 8.04 -16.55
N HIS A 23 -5.57 8.84 -16.37
CA HIS A 23 -5.85 9.46 -15.08
C HIS A 23 -6.12 8.44 -13.98
N LYS A 24 -6.88 7.38 -14.29
CA LYS A 24 -7.19 6.34 -13.31
C LYS A 24 -5.93 5.62 -12.82
N PHE A 25 -4.94 5.38 -13.68
CA PHE A 25 -3.71 4.69 -13.31
C PHE A 25 -2.63 5.60 -12.71
N SER A 26 -2.54 6.86 -13.17
CA SER A 26 -1.55 7.81 -12.65
C SER A 26 -1.66 8.02 -11.14
N ASN A 27 -2.88 8.16 -10.62
CA ASN A 27 -3.13 8.32 -9.18
C ASN A 27 -2.79 7.05 -8.39
N VAL A 28 -3.06 5.87 -8.96
CA VAL A 28 -2.77 4.59 -8.30
C VAL A 28 -1.27 4.34 -8.19
N GLN A 29 -0.50 4.76 -9.19
CA GLN A 29 0.96 4.64 -9.18
C GLN A 29 1.57 5.56 -8.12
N ASP A 30 1.10 6.80 -8.02
CA ASP A 30 1.52 7.74 -6.97
C ASP A 30 1.19 7.22 -5.56
N ASP A 31 0.04 6.57 -5.39
CA ASP A 31 -0.34 5.94 -4.12
C ASP A 31 0.56 4.76 -3.73
N MET A 32 0.94 3.93 -4.70
CA MET A 32 1.87 2.82 -4.46
C MET A 32 3.26 3.31 -4.12
N ASP A 33 3.75 4.35 -4.79
CA ASP A 33 5.07 4.93 -4.53
C ASP A 33 5.15 5.57 -3.14
N LYS A 34 4.10 6.30 -2.72
CA LYS A 34 3.98 6.84 -1.37
C LYS A 34 3.98 5.73 -0.32
N LEU A 35 3.19 4.67 -0.55
CA LEU A 35 3.13 3.52 0.36
C LEU A 35 4.47 2.78 0.43
N ALA A 36 5.16 2.61 -0.71
CA ALA A 36 6.48 1.98 -0.76
C ALA A 36 7.53 2.79 -0.01
N ASN A 37 7.50 4.12 -0.15
CA ASN A 37 8.38 5.02 0.58
C ASN A 37 8.10 4.96 2.09
N ALA A 38 6.82 4.98 2.48
CA ALA A 38 6.42 4.84 3.88
C ALA A 38 6.92 3.52 4.49
N LEU A 39 6.83 2.42 3.73
CA LEU A 39 7.23 1.08 4.18
C LEU A 39 8.72 0.76 3.96
N HIS A 40 9.52 1.68 3.42
CA HIS A 40 10.92 1.40 3.07
C HIS A 40 11.75 0.97 4.27
N GLY A 41 11.58 1.61 5.42
CA GLY A 41 12.30 1.29 6.66
C GLY A 41 11.80 0.04 7.40
N VAL A 42 10.70 -0.58 6.93
CA VAL A 42 10.16 -1.80 7.56
C VAL A 42 11.12 -2.98 7.39
N LYS A 43 11.90 -3.01 6.31
CA LYS A 43 12.87 -4.09 6.04
C LYS A 43 14.04 -4.13 7.03
N ASP A 44 14.36 -3.02 7.68
CA ASP A 44 15.45 -2.95 8.66
C ASP A 44 15.03 -3.48 10.03
N VAL A 45 13.74 -3.41 10.34
CA VAL A 45 13.16 -3.79 11.65
C VAL A 45 12.46 -5.16 11.61
N VAL A 46 11.97 -5.56 10.44
CA VAL A 46 11.37 -6.87 10.24
C VAL A 46 12.45 -7.82 9.73
N GLN A 47 12.68 -8.89 10.49
CA GLN A 47 13.67 -9.90 10.12
C GLN A 47 13.22 -10.63 8.85
N GLY A 48 14.18 -10.94 7.96
CA GLY A 48 13.92 -11.72 6.75
C GLY A 48 13.19 -13.04 7.07
N GLY A 49 12.18 -13.39 6.28
CA GLY A 49 11.36 -14.58 6.51
C GLY A 49 10.28 -14.46 7.60
N SER A 50 10.13 -13.30 8.25
CA SER A 50 9.06 -13.08 9.25
C SER A 50 7.68 -13.01 8.62
N ALA A 51 6.68 -13.58 9.28
CA ALA A 51 5.28 -13.36 8.92
C ALA A 51 4.87 -11.94 9.34
N ILE A 52 4.35 -11.17 8.38
CA ILE A 52 3.75 -9.86 8.67
C ILE A 52 2.24 -9.98 8.50
N SER A 53 1.51 -9.91 9.61
CA SER A 53 0.07 -9.73 9.55
C SER A 53 -0.24 -8.26 9.23
N ILE A 54 -1.21 -7.98 8.36
CA ILE A 54 -1.63 -6.59 8.06
C ILE A 54 -3.02 -6.35 8.64
N GLY A 55 -3.07 -5.48 9.63
CA GLY A 55 -4.27 -5.06 10.35
C GLY A 55 -4.51 -3.56 10.30
N GLY A 56 -5.53 -3.12 11.03
CA GLY A 56 -5.95 -1.71 11.08
C GLY A 56 -7.16 -1.39 10.19
N ASN A 57 -7.58 -0.13 10.24
CA ASN A 57 -8.78 0.38 9.58
C ASN A 57 -8.43 0.96 8.21
N VAL A 58 -8.08 0.09 7.27
CA VAL A 58 -7.71 0.48 5.90
C VAL A 58 -8.41 -0.38 4.86
N ASP A 59 -8.63 0.23 3.69
CA ASP A 59 -9.23 -0.44 2.52
C ASP A 59 -8.39 -1.64 2.07
N ILE A 60 -9.06 -2.59 1.42
CA ILE A 60 -8.47 -3.81 0.88
C ILE A 60 -7.37 -3.52 -0.14
N THR A 61 -7.45 -2.42 -0.87
CA THR A 61 -6.45 -1.98 -1.85
C THR A 61 -5.12 -1.65 -1.18
N ILE A 62 -5.15 -0.84 -0.11
CA ILE A 62 -3.94 -0.50 0.65
C ILE A 62 -3.36 -1.74 1.31
N ARG A 63 -4.23 -2.63 1.83
CA ARG A 63 -3.80 -3.90 2.42
C ARG A 63 -3.10 -4.80 1.39
N SER A 64 -3.64 -4.93 0.19
CA SER A 64 -3.04 -5.78 -0.86
C SER A 64 -1.74 -5.19 -1.40
N GLN A 65 -1.68 -3.87 -1.62
CA GLN A 65 -0.46 -3.17 -2.03
C GLN A 65 0.63 -3.26 -0.96
N SER A 66 0.28 -3.12 0.32
CA SER A 66 1.22 -3.28 1.43
C SER A 66 1.80 -4.69 1.46
N ARG A 67 0.96 -5.73 1.29
CA ARG A 67 1.44 -7.11 1.16
C ARG A 67 2.40 -7.28 -0.02
N TYR A 68 2.07 -6.68 -1.16
CA TYR A 68 2.91 -6.76 -2.35
C TYR A 68 4.28 -6.09 -2.14
N ILE A 69 4.32 -4.91 -1.52
CA ILE A 69 5.56 -4.18 -1.21
C ILE A 69 6.45 -4.98 -0.23
N LEU A 70 5.82 -5.75 0.67
CA LEU A 70 6.50 -6.50 1.72
C LEU A 70 6.85 -7.95 1.36
N ALA A 71 6.24 -8.56 0.34
CA ALA A 71 6.43 -9.98 -0.02
C ALA A 71 7.49 -10.22 -1.13
N PRO A 72 8.35 -11.26 -1.03
CA PRO A 72 8.99 -11.80 0.17
C PRO A 72 10.53 -11.72 0.09
N GLY A 73 11.18 -11.19 1.14
CA GLY A 73 12.53 -11.62 1.49
C GLY A 73 12.47 -13.06 2.00
N ILE A 74 13.07 -13.98 1.24
CA ILE A 74 12.87 -15.44 1.26
C ILE A 74 13.02 -16.10 2.65
N VAL A 75 12.15 -17.10 2.83
CA VAL A 75 11.99 -18.08 3.91
C VAL A 75 13.30 -18.74 4.35
N LEU A 76 13.60 -18.70 5.66
CA LEU A 76 14.25 -19.75 6.46
C LEU A 76 14.04 -19.43 7.95
N ALA A 77 13.82 -20.47 8.76
CA ALA A 77 13.20 -20.44 10.09
C ALA A 77 13.92 -19.57 11.14
N ASP A 78 13.18 -18.71 11.85
CA ASP A 78 12.70 -18.92 13.23
C ASP A 78 11.89 -17.69 13.72
N HIS A 79 10.63 -17.94 14.09
CA HIS A 79 9.76 -17.21 15.03
C HIS A 79 9.90 -15.68 15.25
N LYS A 80 9.05 -14.85 14.60
CA LYS A 80 8.45 -13.60 15.17
C LYS A 80 7.10 -13.26 14.53
N ASP A 81 6.03 -13.15 15.33
CA ASP A 81 4.73 -12.61 14.88
C ASP A 81 4.80 -11.07 14.84
N THR A 82 5.25 -10.53 13.72
CA THR A 82 5.20 -9.09 13.45
C THR A 82 3.87 -8.71 12.80
N SER A 83 3.30 -7.59 13.21
CA SER A 83 2.05 -7.08 12.65
C SER A 83 2.23 -5.64 12.18
N LEU A 84 1.97 -5.38 10.91
CA LEU A 84 1.82 -4.05 10.36
C LEU A 84 0.39 -3.58 10.59
N MET A 85 0.24 -2.57 11.44
CA MET A 85 -1.02 -1.90 11.68
C MET A 85 -1.02 -0.56 10.95
N ILE A 86 -2.03 -0.34 10.11
CA ILE A 86 -2.20 0.89 9.34
C ILE A 86 -3.49 1.56 9.78
N TYR A 87 -3.40 2.81 10.23
CA TYR A 87 -4.55 3.60 10.67
C TYR A 87 -4.59 4.93 9.93
N PRO A 88 -5.77 5.47 9.59
CA PRO A 88 -5.88 6.85 9.14
C PRO A 88 -5.28 7.82 10.17
N VAL A 89 -4.65 8.92 9.74
CA VAL A 89 -4.05 9.91 10.67
C VAL A 89 -5.07 10.50 11.64
N GLN A 90 -6.32 10.60 11.20
CA GLN A 90 -7.46 11.07 11.99
C GLN A 90 -7.87 10.08 13.09
N ASP A 91 -7.48 8.80 12.96
CA ASP A 91 -7.76 7.78 13.95
C ASP A 91 -6.79 7.93 15.14
N SER A 92 -7.35 7.81 16.33
CA SER A 92 -6.61 7.84 17.60
C SER A 92 -6.29 6.43 18.11
N ALA A 93 -6.70 5.39 17.37
CA ALA A 93 -6.40 4.00 17.70
C ALA A 93 -4.89 3.77 17.78
N MET A 94 -4.42 3.36 18.97
CA MET A 94 -3.09 2.82 19.15
C MET A 94 -3.12 1.29 18.97
N PRO A 95 -2.14 0.72 18.27
CA PRO A 95 -2.06 -0.73 18.12
C PRO A 95 -1.69 -1.40 19.45
N ALA A 96 -2.22 -2.60 19.67
CA ALA A 96 -1.81 -3.44 20.78
C ALA A 96 -0.42 -4.05 20.52
N GLY A 97 0.37 -4.23 21.58
CA GLY A 97 1.71 -4.84 21.55
C GLY A 97 2.86 -3.83 21.63
N LYS A 98 4.10 -4.33 21.56
CA LYS A 98 5.31 -3.49 21.57
C LYS A 98 5.53 -2.92 20.17
N ILE A 99 5.54 -1.59 20.05
CA ILE A 99 5.86 -0.90 18.79
C ILE A 99 7.38 -0.94 18.59
N ILE A 100 7.83 -1.56 17.50
CA ILE A 100 9.25 -1.63 17.13
C ILE A 100 9.60 -0.67 16.00
N TRP A 101 8.58 -0.16 15.30
CA TRP A 101 8.74 0.86 14.28
C TRP A 101 7.44 1.62 14.08
N GLN A 102 7.58 2.90 13.78
CA GLN A 102 6.46 3.77 13.47
C GLN A 102 6.83 4.74 12.35
N HIS A 103 5.86 5.03 11.50
CA HIS A 103 5.97 6.05 10.47
C HIS A 103 4.62 6.74 10.29
N THR A 104 4.62 7.98 9.84
CA THR A 104 3.38 8.72 9.57
C THR A 104 3.58 9.51 8.30
N ASP A 105 2.68 9.29 7.34
CA ASP A 105 2.59 10.10 6.13
C ASP A 105 1.37 11.05 6.23
N GLU A 106 0.99 11.66 5.11
CA GLU A 106 -0.13 12.60 5.06
C GLU A 106 -1.50 11.96 5.35
N ARG A 107 -1.64 10.63 5.19
CA ARG A 107 -2.92 9.91 5.21
C ARG A 107 -3.01 8.88 6.31
N PHE A 108 -1.91 8.19 6.60
CA PHE A 108 -1.84 7.03 7.45
C PHE A 108 -0.69 7.10 8.48
N LYS A 109 -0.95 6.46 9.61
CA LYS A 109 0.03 6.08 10.61
C LYS A 109 0.28 4.59 10.45
N TYR A 110 1.56 4.24 10.34
CA TYR A 110 2.04 2.88 10.18
C TYR A 110 2.76 2.47 11.44
N TYR A 111 2.44 1.29 11.95
CA TYR A 111 3.10 0.72 13.12
C TYR A 111 3.48 -0.72 12.82
N ILE A 112 4.73 -1.08 13.10
CA ILE A 112 5.09 -2.49 13.24
C ILE A 112 5.05 -2.81 14.73
N THR A 113 4.18 -3.74 15.11
CA THR A 113 4.14 -4.29 16.45
C THR A 113 4.64 -5.72 16.48
N THR A 114 5.16 -6.12 17.64
CA THR A 114 5.48 -7.51 17.95
C THR A 114 4.76 -7.92 19.23
N SER A 115 4.36 -9.19 19.29
CA SER A 115 3.77 -9.81 20.48
C SER A 115 4.79 -10.08 21.59
N HIS A 116 6.09 -9.98 21.30
CA HIS A 116 7.15 -10.18 22.29
C HIS A 116 7.54 -8.86 22.97
N ALA A 117 7.33 -8.79 24.29
CA ALA A 117 8.09 -7.89 25.15
C ALA A 117 9.49 -8.49 25.31
N GLU A 118 10.53 -7.67 25.09
CA GLU A 118 11.87 -8.00 25.59
C GLU A 118 11.94 -7.64 27.07
#